data_AF-A0A163K8J9-F1
#
_entry.id   AF-A0A163K8J9-F1
#
_cell.length_a   1.000
_cell.length_b   1.000
_cell.length_c   1.000
_cell.angle_alpha   90.00
_cell.angle_beta   90.00
_cell.angle_gamma   90.00
#
_symmetry.space_group_name_H-M   'P 1'
#
loop_
_entity.id
_entity.type
_entity.pdbx_description
1 polymer ?
#
loop_
_entity_poly.entity_id
_entity_poly.type
_entity_poly.pdbx_seq_one_letter_code
_entity_poly.pdbx_strand_id
1 'polypeptide(L)'
;MGPSASTASAPLSNRQLKARMKQAEKKLEQCSHVNQTPFRSAERNFKSRTPPPDFSNVIYPSSQPVSEQLVPVQLTQDLRMLSPHFGTSDASWEQRSHQAYVLKELPGKSPTHDNEDRHTHVILLGLVIIPNPFTPTAQRRLIQHCLSDYPQSPNTSNLHTHYHIPPTGLWPLYEQEQNGTIPMDDPRHFVAKKHSNTDAEEEEEEETTQRTLAIPLKACDDTFKPDMQVTKPDPPAASTVPLLSATDLLRRLRWITLGYHYHWPTRTYHLNRRFPVPDVVTSLAKSVVCAIEQVGHDGVWKNTYSAAQYQPEAGVVNYYQYKDTLMGHVDRSELNMEAPLVSIR
;
A
#
# COMPACT_ATOMS: atom_id res chain seq x y z
N MET A 1 5.07 2.72 31.20
CA MET A 1 6.43 2.18 31.38
C MET A 1 6.86 1.56 30.07
N GLY A 2 7.67 2.25 29.28
CA GLY A 2 8.14 1.77 27.99
C GLY A 2 9.31 0.80 28.15
N PRO A 3 9.47 -0.22 27.28
CA PRO A 3 10.66 -1.06 27.33
C PRO A 3 11.83 -0.30 26.70
N SER A 4 12.71 0.23 27.55
CA SER A 4 14.06 0.63 27.16
C SER A 4 14.92 -0.63 26.99
N ALA A 5 14.87 -1.24 25.82
CA ALA A 5 15.85 -2.25 25.41
C ALA A 5 16.75 -1.64 24.34
N SER A 6 17.80 -0.94 24.79
CA SER A 6 18.96 -0.61 23.98
C SER A 6 19.67 -1.92 23.62
N THR A 7 19.31 -2.53 22.48
CA THR A 7 20.13 -3.57 21.86
C THR A 7 21.36 -2.88 21.26
N ALA A 8 22.45 -2.85 22.02
CA ALA A 8 23.75 -2.44 21.49
C ALA A 8 24.12 -3.38 20.34
N SER A 9 24.16 -2.85 19.11
CA SER A 9 24.60 -3.60 17.94
C SER A 9 26.07 -4.02 18.12
N ALA A 10 26.38 -5.29 17.90
CA ALA A 10 27.75 -5.79 17.96
C ALA A 10 28.71 -4.94 17.08
N PRO A 11 29.94 -4.66 17.53
CA PRO A 11 30.89 -3.87 16.77
C PRO A 11 31.22 -4.55 15.45
N LEU A 12 31.22 -3.76 14.37
CA LEU A 12 31.47 -4.25 13.01
C LEU A 12 32.93 -4.71 12.87
N SER A 13 33.14 -5.80 12.14
CA SER A 13 34.50 -6.24 11.79
C SER A 13 35.17 -5.26 10.83
N ASN A 14 36.51 -5.22 10.82
CA ASN A 14 37.28 -4.37 9.89
C ASN A 14 36.91 -4.62 8.41
N ARG A 15 36.53 -5.85 8.06
CA ARG A 15 36.04 -6.19 6.71
C ARG A 15 34.68 -5.54 6.42
N GLN A 16 33.78 -5.52 7.40
CA GLN A 16 32.48 -4.85 7.28
C GLN A 16 32.64 -3.33 7.19
N LEU A 17 33.54 -2.73 7.99
CA LEU A 17 33.86 -1.31 7.93
C LEU A 17 34.42 -0.92 6.55
N LYS A 18 35.39 -1.66 6.02
CA LYS A 18 35.97 -1.40 4.69
C LYS A 18 34.93 -1.55 3.56
N ALA A 19 34.04 -2.56 3.66
CA ALA A 19 32.94 -2.72 2.72
C ALA A 19 31.94 -1.55 2.81
N ARG A 20 31.66 -1.06 4.02
CA ARG A 20 30.79 0.10 4.22
C ARG A 20 31.40 1.39 3.65
N MET A 21 32.69 1.63 3.88
CA MET A 21 33.39 2.79 3.32
C MET A 21 33.37 2.76 1.79
N LYS A 22 33.70 1.62 1.18
CA LYS A 22 33.63 1.45 -0.28
C LYS A 22 32.22 1.66 -0.84
N GLN A 23 31.19 1.24 -0.10
CA GLN A 23 29.79 1.45 -0.50
C GLN A 23 29.38 2.93 -0.38
N ALA A 24 29.89 3.65 0.64
CA ALA A 24 29.67 5.09 0.81
C ALA A 24 30.43 5.91 -0.25
N GLU A 25 31.66 5.56 -0.59
CA GLU A 25 32.45 6.16 -1.68
C GLU A 25 31.75 6.00 -3.02
N LYS A 26 31.29 4.78 -3.35
CA LYS A 26 30.50 4.52 -4.56
C LYS A 26 29.18 5.31 -4.60
N LYS A 27 28.63 5.71 -3.45
CA LYS A 27 27.45 6.57 -3.35
C LYS A 27 27.77 8.04 -3.69
N LEU A 28 28.95 8.53 -3.30
CA LEU A 28 29.44 9.87 -3.67
C LEU A 28 29.77 9.94 -5.17
N GLU A 29 30.20 8.84 -5.78
CA GLU A 29 30.52 8.73 -7.22
C GLU A 29 29.29 8.55 -8.14
N GLN A 30 28.05 8.70 -7.62
CA GLN A 30 26.79 8.37 -8.33
C GLN A 30 26.48 9.20 -9.60
N CYS A 31 27.42 9.98 -10.12
CA CYS A 31 27.36 10.66 -11.42
C CYS A 31 27.21 9.72 -12.64
N SER A 32 27.27 8.39 -12.47
CA SER A 32 27.33 7.41 -13.57
C SER A 32 26.05 6.57 -13.83
N HIS A 33 24.93 6.81 -13.15
CA HIS A 33 23.68 6.06 -13.38
C HIS A 33 22.73 6.76 -14.37
N VAL A 34 22.20 6.00 -15.35
CA VAL A 34 21.28 6.47 -16.42
C VAL A 34 19.93 7.03 -15.91
N ASN A 35 19.59 6.83 -14.63
CA ASN A 35 18.31 7.25 -14.00
C ASN A 35 18.52 8.22 -12.82
N GLN A 36 18.92 9.47 -13.09
CA GLN A 36 19.19 10.52 -12.09
C GLN A 36 18.03 11.53 -11.91
N THR A 37 16.78 11.08 -11.85
CA THR A 37 15.69 12.02 -11.49
C THR A 37 15.74 12.37 -9.99
N PRO A 38 15.29 13.57 -9.58
CA PRO A 38 15.21 13.95 -8.17
C PRO A 38 14.47 12.91 -7.31
N PHE A 39 13.37 12.37 -7.83
CA PHE A 39 12.61 11.31 -7.19
C PHE A 39 13.44 10.03 -6.97
N ARG A 40 14.14 9.54 -8.00
CA ARG A 40 14.96 8.31 -7.89
C ARG A 40 16.16 8.52 -6.96
N SER A 41 16.73 9.72 -6.92
CA SER A 41 17.78 10.06 -5.96
C SER A 41 17.27 10.03 -4.52
N ALA A 42 16.10 10.63 -4.24
CA ALA A 42 15.47 10.56 -2.93
C ALA A 42 15.11 9.12 -2.54
N GLU A 43 14.49 8.35 -3.44
CA GLU A 43 14.12 6.94 -3.24
C GLU A 43 15.35 6.08 -2.89
N ARG A 44 16.45 6.21 -3.65
CA ARG A 44 17.71 5.51 -3.35
C ARG A 44 18.30 5.91 -2.01
N ASN A 45 18.19 7.19 -1.63
CA ASN A 45 18.69 7.66 -0.34
C ASN A 45 17.93 7.02 0.82
N PHE A 46 16.59 6.99 0.77
CA PHE A 46 15.76 6.39 1.83
C PHE A 46 15.80 4.86 1.86
N LYS A 47 16.17 4.20 0.75
CA LYS A 47 16.44 2.75 0.70
C LYS A 47 17.85 2.37 1.16
N SER A 48 18.74 3.34 1.34
CA SER A 48 20.13 3.10 1.71
C SER A 48 20.23 2.51 3.12
N ARG A 49 21.03 1.46 3.29
CA ARG A 49 21.36 0.91 4.63
C ARG A 49 22.76 1.33 5.10
N THR A 50 23.58 1.81 4.17
CA THR A 50 24.96 2.25 4.41
C THR A 50 25.32 3.41 3.45
N PRO A 51 25.52 4.63 3.97
CA PRO A 51 25.10 5.06 5.31
C PRO A 51 23.57 4.90 5.46
N PRO A 52 23.05 4.76 6.71
CA PRO A 52 21.61 4.82 6.94
C PRO A 52 21.04 6.14 6.39
N PRO A 53 19.74 6.18 6.06
CA PRO A 53 19.13 7.38 5.52
C PRO A 53 19.15 8.49 6.57
N ASP A 54 19.30 9.73 6.10
CA ASP A 54 19.04 10.89 6.92
C ASP A 54 17.53 11.17 6.92
N PHE A 55 16.95 11.22 8.12
CA PHE A 55 15.52 11.47 8.34
C PHE A 55 15.23 12.92 8.77
N SER A 56 16.24 13.80 8.81
CA SER A 56 16.12 15.20 9.24
C SER A 56 15.05 15.99 8.47
N ASN A 57 14.88 15.69 7.19
CA ASN A 57 13.92 16.36 6.30
C ASN A 57 12.58 15.61 6.16
N VAL A 58 12.34 14.55 6.94
CA VAL A 58 11.06 13.84 6.93
C VAL A 58 10.01 14.66 7.68
N ILE A 59 8.85 14.84 7.05
CA ILE A 59 7.71 15.53 7.63
C ILE A 59 6.97 14.56 8.57
N TYR A 60 6.85 14.94 9.83
CA TYR A 60 6.08 14.21 10.84
C TYR A 60 4.85 15.03 11.23
N PRO A 61 3.63 14.69 10.78
CA PRO A 61 2.41 15.45 11.11
C PRO A 61 2.12 15.56 12.62
N SER A 62 2.67 14.65 13.42
CA SER A 62 2.55 14.63 14.87
C SER A 62 3.69 15.34 15.61
N SER A 63 4.67 15.93 14.92
CA SER A 63 5.77 16.67 15.57
C SER A 63 5.30 18.01 16.11
N GLN A 64 6.00 18.49 17.15
CA GLN A 64 5.86 19.84 17.68
C GLN A 64 7.23 20.52 17.68
N PRO A 65 7.40 21.68 17.02
CA PRO A 65 6.43 22.36 16.17
C PRO A 65 6.07 21.54 14.92
N VAL A 66 4.89 21.81 14.35
CA VAL A 66 4.47 21.24 13.05
C VAL A 66 5.37 21.81 11.95
N SER A 67 5.71 20.98 10.95
CA SER A 67 6.48 21.43 9.79
C SER A 67 5.80 22.57 9.07
N GLU A 68 6.56 23.60 8.67
CA GLU A 68 6.06 24.73 7.87
C GLU A 68 5.50 24.32 6.49
N GLN A 69 5.77 23.08 6.06
CA GLN A 69 5.24 22.50 4.83
C GLN A 69 3.81 21.95 4.99
N LEU A 70 3.29 21.87 6.22
CA LEU A 70 1.92 21.45 6.51
C LEU A 70 1.07 22.66 6.89
N VAL A 71 -0.10 22.75 6.30
CA VAL A 71 -1.14 23.71 6.70
C VAL A 71 -2.16 22.97 7.55
N PRO A 72 -2.37 23.35 8.83
CA PRO A 72 -3.40 22.74 9.66
C PRO A 72 -4.78 23.11 9.13
N VAL A 73 -5.64 22.10 9.02
CA VAL A 73 -7.05 22.24 8.61
C VAL A 73 -7.92 21.41 9.54
N GLN A 74 -9.21 21.71 9.57
CA GLN A 74 -10.17 21.00 10.40
C GLN A 74 -11.04 20.09 9.54
N LEU A 75 -11.18 18.84 9.93
CA LEU A 75 -12.21 17.94 9.42
C LEU A 75 -13.59 18.55 9.71
N THR A 76 -14.57 18.26 8.85
CA THR A 76 -15.93 18.75 9.06
C THR A 76 -16.69 17.95 10.11
N GLN A 77 -16.26 16.73 10.39
CA GLN A 77 -16.90 15.80 11.32
C GLN A 77 -15.86 14.94 12.05
N ASP A 78 -16.18 14.55 13.29
CA ASP A 78 -15.39 13.58 14.04
C ASP A 78 -15.58 12.17 13.44
N LEU A 79 -14.47 11.55 13.02
CA LEU A 79 -14.47 10.20 12.45
C LEU A 79 -15.07 9.15 13.40
N ARG A 80 -14.92 9.30 14.71
CA ARG A 80 -15.49 8.36 15.71
C ARG A 80 -17.00 8.45 15.84
N MET A 81 -17.57 9.61 15.50
CA MET A 81 -19.02 9.79 15.42
C MET A 81 -19.58 9.19 14.14
N LEU A 82 -18.77 9.14 13.08
CA LEU A 82 -19.15 8.58 11.78
C LEU A 82 -19.02 7.06 11.71
N SER A 83 -18.07 6.46 12.43
CA SER A 83 -17.90 5.00 12.46
C SER A 83 -17.33 4.51 13.79
N PRO A 84 -17.93 3.45 14.39
CA PRO A 84 -17.40 2.84 15.61
C PRO A 84 -16.05 2.16 15.37
N HIS A 85 -15.64 1.94 14.12
CA HIS A 85 -14.37 1.30 13.78
C HIS A 85 -13.14 2.18 14.03
N PHE A 86 -13.31 3.48 14.29
CA PHE A 86 -12.23 4.33 14.81
C PHE A 86 -12.04 4.18 16.34
N GLY A 87 -13.01 3.55 17.02
CA GLY A 87 -13.02 3.33 18.46
C GLY A 87 -13.91 4.32 19.21
N THR A 88 -13.98 4.16 20.53
CA THR A 88 -14.82 4.98 21.41
C THR A 88 -14.25 6.38 21.58
N SER A 89 -15.11 7.39 21.70
CA SER A 89 -14.70 8.75 22.08
C SER A 89 -14.08 8.75 23.49
N ASP A 90 -13.00 9.49 23.66
CA ASP A 90 -12.29 9.64 24.93
C ASP A 90 -11.79 11.09 25.10
N ALA A 91 -11.55 11.55 26.33
CA ALA A 91 -11.15 12.94 26.59
C ALA A 91 -9.81 13.31 25.93
N SER A 92 -8.92 12.33 25.65
CA SER A 92 -7.67 12.59 24.94
C SER A 92 -7.89 12.85 23.45
N TRP A 93 -9.03 12.41 22.91
CA TRP A 93 -9.40 12.53 21.51
C TRP A 93 -9.97 13.89 21.15
N GLU A 94 -10.72 14.53 22.06
CA GLU A 94 -11.43 15.79 21.79
C GLU A 94 -10.52 16.85 21.15
N GLN A 95 -9.29 16.99 21.65
CA GLN A 95 -8.31 17.96 21.18
C GLN A 95 -7.80 17.72 19.75
N ARG A 96 -7.86 16.48 19.25
CA ARG A 96 -7.38 16.11 17.90
C ARG A 96 -8.45 15.49 17.00
N SER A 97 -9.71 15.49 17.45
CA SER A 97 -10.85 14.86 16.79
C SER A 97 -11.10 15.36 15.36
N HIS A 98 -10.80 16.64 15.12
CA HIS A 98 -10.95 17.29 13.83
C HIS A 98 -9.61 17.62 13.17
N GLN A 99 -8.49 17.19 13.75
CA GLN A 99 -7.17 17.60 13.29
C GLN A 99 -6.83 16.92 11.95
N ALA A 100 -6.52 17.73 10.94
CA ALA A 100 -5.97 17.27 9.69
C ALA A 100 -4.96 18.28 9.15
N TYR A 101 -4.23 17.86 8.10
CA TYR A 101 -3.26 18.71 7.42
C TYR A 101 -3.39 18.58 5.92
N VAL A 102 -3.12 19.68 5.22
CA VAL A 102 -2.85 19.68 3.78
C VAL A 102 -1.42 20.14 3.52
N LEU A 103 -0.86 19.79 2.38
CA LEU A 103 0.46 20.29 2.01
C LEU A 103 0.39 21.75 1.57
N LYS A 104 1.33 22.56 2.08
CA LYS A 104 1.57 23.92 1.61
C LYS A 104 2.02 23.86 0.15
N GLU A 105 1.64 24.86 -0.64
CA GLU A 105 2.07 24.95 -2.03
C GLU A 105 3.59 24.89 -2.14
N LEU A 106 4.08 24.00 -3.00
CA LEU A 106 5.49 23.98 -3.40
C LEU A 106 5.60 24.63 -4.78
N PRO A 107 6.44 25.67 -4.95
CA PRO A 107 6.67 26.26 -6.27
C PRO A 107 7.37 25.26 -7.19
N GLY A 108 6.79 25.00 -8.37
CA GLY A 108 7.34 24.10 -9.39
C GLY A 108 7.44 24.72 -10.80
N LYS A 109 8.40 24.24 -11.61
CA LYS A 109 8.51 24.53 -13.06
C LYS A 109 8.16 23.30 -13.89
N SER A 110 7.36 23.48 -14.95
CA SER A 110 7.02 22.43 -15.93
C SER A 110 8.18 22.19 -16.92
N PRO A 111 8.43 20.95 -17.39
CA PRO A 111 9.28 20.65 -18.53
C PRO A 111 8.47 20.69 -19.83
N THR A 112 7.85 21.83 -20.14
CA THR A 112 7.25 22.07 -21.45
C THR A 112 8.00 23.21 -22.10
N HIS A 113 8.66 22.89 -23.22
CA HIS A 113 9.04 23.87 -24.22
C HIS A 113 7.79 24.68 -24.54
N ASP A 114 7.73 25.92 -24.06
CA ASP A 114 7.47 27.10 -24.86
C ASP A 114 7.46 28.33 -23.95
N ASN A 115 8.20 29.34 -24.39
CA ASN A 115 8.23 30.67 -23.78
C ASN A 115 6.85 31.30 -23.94
N GLU A 116 6.11 31.45 -22.84
CA GLU A 116 5.41 32.68 -22.43
C GLU A 116 4.45 32.37 -21.27
N ASP A 117 4.64 33.11 -20.18
CA ASP A 117 3.70 33.39 -19.09
C ASP A 117 2.57 32.39 -18.79
N ARG A 118 2.72 31.65 -17.67
CA ARG A 118 1.70 31.52 -16.60
C ARG A 118 2.24 30.76 -15.38
N HIS A 119 2.45 31.53 -14.31
CA HIS A 119 2.22 31.25 -12.88
C HIS A 119 2.20 29.78 -12.37
N THR A 120 3.13 29.53 -11.45
CA THR A 120 3.18 28.57 -10.33
C THR A 120 2.26 27.34 -10.40
N HIS A 121 2.81 26.19 -10.79
CA HIS A 121 2.10 24.91 -10.64
C HIS A 121 2.29 24.33 -9.24
N VAL A 122 1.17 24.08 -8.56
CA VAL A 122 1.08 23.45 -7.24
C VAL A 122 1.11 21.93 -7.39
N ILE A 123 2.21 21.28 -6.98
CA ILE A 123 2.49 19.88 -7.34
C ILE A 123 1.62 18.87 -6.56
N LEU A 124 1.00 19.24 -5.43
CA LEU A 124 0.34 18.28 -4.52
C LEU A 124 -0.97 18.82 -3.89
N LEU A 125 -1.82 19.48 -4.68
CA LEU A 125 -3.19 19.76 -4.23
C LEU A 125 -3.97 18.44 -4.11
N GLY A 126 -4.81 18.33 -3.08
CA GLY A 126 -5.64 17.14 -2.86
C GLY A 126 -5.15 16.15 -1.80
N LEU A 127 -3.92 16.28 -1.28
CA LEU A 127 -3.45 15.41 -0.20
C LEU A 127 -3.93 15.92 1.17
N VAL A 128 -4.84 15.16 1.79
CA VAL A 128 -5.26 15.36 3.19
C VAL A 128 -4.61 14.29 4.06
N ILE A 129 -3.96 14.72 5.14
CA ILE A 129 -3.30 13.85 6.12
C ILE A 129 -4.03 13.95 7.45
N ILE A 130 -4.55 12.82 7.93
CA ILE A 130 -5.23 12.71 9.22
C ILE A 130 -4.31 11.95 10.19
N PRO A 131 -3.75 12.60 11.23
CA PRO A 131 -2.93 11.91 12.21
C PRO A 131 -3.76 10.88 12.98
N ASN A 132 -3.23 9.66 13.11
CA ASN A 132 -3.82 8.50 13.78
C ASN A 132 -5.23 8.72 14.38
N PRO A 133 -6.30 8.42 13.62
CA PRO A 133 -7.64 8.66 14.10
C PRO A 133 -8.19 7.55 15.01
N PHE A 134 -7.42 6.50 15.25
CA PHE A 134 -7.87 5.29 15.92
C PHE A 134 -7.49 5.26 17.40
N THR A 135 -8.36 4.67 18.21
CA THR A 135 -7.95 4.15 19.53
C THR A 135 -7.03 2.92 19.37
N PRO A 136 -6.14 2.61 20.33
CA PRO A 136 -5.28 1.42 20.26
C PRO A 136 -6.06 0.10 20.12
N THR A 137 -7.26 0.01 20.67
CA THR A 137 -8.12 -1.17 20.52
C THR A 137 -8.68 -1.27 19.11
N ALA A 138 -9.13 -0.15 18.53
CA ALA A 138 -9.60 -0.11 17.15
C ALA A 138 -8.49 -0.47 16.15
N GLN A 139 -7.27 0.03 16.34
CA GLN A 139 -6.11 -0.34 15.52
C GLN A 139 -5.86 -1.85 15.55
N ARG A 140 -5.80 -2.45 16.74
CA ARG A 140 -5.58 -3.90 16.90
C ARG A 140 -6.68 -4.71 16.22
N ARG A 141 -7.93 -4.26 16.32
CA ARG A 141 -9.06 -4.92 15.65
C ARG A 141 -8.96 -4.83 14.14
N LEU A 142 -8.58 -3.67 13.58
CA LEU A 142 -8.37 -3.53 12.15
C LEU A 142 -7.20 -4.41 11.66
N ILE A 143 -6.09 -4.46 12.42
CA ILE A 143 -4.96 -5.36 12.14
C ILE A 143 -5.42 -6.82 12.17
N GLN A 144 -6.25 -7.21 13.14
CA GLN A 144 -6.82 -8.55 13.21
C GLN A 144 -7.64 -8.86 11.94
N HIS A 145 -8.57 -7.98 11.54
CA HIS A 145 -9.32 -8.15 10.29
C HIS A 145 -8.40 -8.33 9.07
N CYS A 146 -7.31 -7.55 8.97
CA CYS A 146 -6.32 -7.71 7.91
C CYS A 146 -5.62 -9.07 7.94
N LEU A 147 -5.41 -9.69 9.10
CA LEU A 147 -4.68 -10.96 9.21
C LEU A 147 -5.60 -12.20 9.19
N SER A 148 -6.86 -12.07 9.63
CA SER A 148 -7.78 -13.20 9.81
C SER A 148 -8.94 -13.22 8.84
N ASP A 149 -9.51 -12.07 8.48
CA ASP A 149 -10.82 -12.00 7.81
C ASP A 149 -10.68 -11.63 6.34
N TYR A 150 -9.88 -10.61 6.03
CA TYR A 150 -9.62 -10.19 4.65
C TYR A 150 -8.88 -11.24 3.80
N PRO A 151 -8.04 -12.15 4.34
CA PRO A 151 -7.48 -13.25 3.56
C PRO A 151 -8.47 -14.37 3.22
N GLN A 152 -9.69 -14.34 3.76
CA GLN A 152 -10.72 -15.34 3.48
C GLN A 152 -11.34 -15.14 2.10
N SER A 153 -11.90 -16.22 1.55
CA SER A 153 -12.73 -16.14 0.34
C SER A 153 -13.90 -15.17 0.57
N PRO A 154 -14.28 -14.35 -0.43
CA PRO A 154 -13.87 -14.42 -1.84
C PRO A 154 -12.60 -13.63 -2.19
N ASN A 155 -11.96 -12.96 -1.23
CA ASN A 155 -10.78 -12.14 -1.53
C ASN A 155 -9.60 -13.00 -1.96
N THR A 156 -8.75 -12.45 -2.83
CA THR A 156 -7.57 -13.14 -3.33
C THR A 156 -6.29 -12.48 -2.82
N SER A 157 -5.22 -13.26 -2.74
CA SER A 157 -3.91 -12.84 -2.27
C SER A 157 -2.80 -13.37 -3.17
N ASN A 158 -1.58 -12.88 -2.99
CA ASN A 158 -0.40 -13.37 -3.70
C ASN A 158 -0.14 -14.88 -3.50
N LEU A 159 -0.70 -15.49 -2.46
CA LEU A 159 -0.49 -16.90 -2.16
C LEU A 159 -1.43 -17.81 -2.98
N HIS A 160 -2.57 -17.29 -3.43
CA HIS A 160 -3.54 -18.05 -4.21
C HIS A 160 -3.00 -18.53 -5.55
N THR A 161 -1.98 -17.86 -6.10
CA THR A 161 -1.30 -18.30 -7.32
C THR A 161 -0.64 -19.67 -7.15
N HIS A 162 -0.06 -19.96 -5.99
CA HIS A 162 0.82 -21.12 -5.80
C HIS A 162 0.28 -22.19 -4.85
N TYR A 163 -0.66 -21.84 -3.97
CA TYR A 163 -1.15 -22.73 -2.91
C TYR A 163 -2.66 -22.87 -2.95
N HIS A 164 -3.16 -24.01 -2.46
CA HIS A 164 -4.56 -24.24 -2.18
C HIS A 164 -4.92 -23.60 -0.83
N ILE A 165 -5.20 -22.30 -0.84
CA ILE A 165 -5.60 -21.55 0.36
C ILE A 165 -7.02 -21.98 0.80
N PRO A 166 -7.24 -22.34 2.08
CA PRO A 166 -8.58 -22.65 2.57
C PRO A 166 -9.53 -21.45 2.41
N PRO A 167 -10.83 -21.68 2.15
CA PRO A 167 -11.81 -20.59 2.10
C PRO A 167 -11.86 -19.74 3.39
N THR A 168 -11.55 -20.34 4.53
CA THR A 168 -11.44 -19.69 5.85
C THR A 168 -10.13 -18.92 6.06
N GLY A 169 -9.28 -18.82 5.03
CA GLY A 169 -7.95 -18.23 5.12
C GLY A 169 -6.96 -19.11 5.90
N LEU A 170 -5.78 -18.55 6.17
CA LEU A 170 -4.69 -19.23 6.86
C LEU A 170 -4.73 -19.09 8.38
N TRP A 171 -5.51 -18.14 8.92
CA TRP A 171 -5.50 -17.81 10.35
C TRP A 171 -5.92 -18.96 11.27
N PRO A 172 -6.99 -19.74 10.96
CA PRO A 172 -7.35 -20.89 11.81
C PRO A 172 -6.24 -21.96 11.86
N LEU A 173 -5.55 -22.19 10.74
CA LEU A 173 -4.41 -23.12 10.69
C LEU A 173 -3.22 -22.60 11.49
N TYR A 174 -2.96 -21.29 11.40
CA TYR A 174 -1.94 -20.64 12.22
C TYR A 174 -2.24 -20.78 13.71
N GLU A 175 -3.47 -20.54 14.16
CA GLU A 175 -3.85 -20.71 15.56
C GLU A 175 -3.68 -22.15 16.04
N GLN A 176 -4.08 -23.13 15.23
CA GLN A 176 -3.88 -24.55 15.53
C GLN A 176 -2.38 -24.91 15.66
N GLU A 177 -1.54 -24.35 14.79
CA GLU A 177 -0.08 -24.50 14.85
C GLU A 177 0.50 -23.86 16.12
N GLN A 178 0.13 -22.62 16.45
CA GLN A 178 0.62 -21.92 17.64
C GLN A 178 0.16 -22.60 18.95
N ASN A 179 -1.04 -23.18 18.95
CA ASN A 179 -1.59 -23.90 20.11
C ASN A 179 -1.07 -25.35 20.20
N GLY A 180 -0.22 -25.81 19.27
CA GLY A 180 0.31 -27.17 19.25
C GLY A 180 -0.77 -28.25 19.02
N THR A 181 -1.90 -27.89 18.40
CA THR A 181 -3.01 -28.81 18.13
C THR A 181 -2.70 -29.76 16.98
N ILE A 182 -1.79 -29.37 16.08
CA ILE A 182 -1.33 -30.18 14.94
C ILE A 182 0.16 -30.49 15.15
N PRO A 183 0.55 -31.78 15.26
CA PRO A 183 1.95 -32.20 15.30
C PRO A 183 2.74 -31.75 14.06
N MET A 184 4.04 -31.45 14.21
CA MET A 184 4.89 -30.97 13.08
C MET A 184 5.06 -32.00 11.96
N ASP A 185 4.89 -33.29 12.25
CA ASP A 185 4.95 -34.40 11.30
C ASP A 185 3.60 -34.67 10.60
N ASP A 186 2.53 -33.99 11.00
CA ASP A 186 1.22 -34.11 10.37
C ASP A 186 1.20 -33.39 9.01
N PRO A 187 0.83 -34.06 7.91
CA PRO A 187 0.69 -33.41 6.60
C PRO A 187 -0.22 -32.18 6.59
N ARG A 188 -1.20 -32.11 7.51
CA ARG A 188 -2.12 -30.97 7.68
C ARG A 188 -1.43 -29.71 8.22
N HIS A 189 -0.21 -29.85 8.74
CA HIS A 189 0.63 -28.72 9.13
C HIS A 189 1.01 -27.86 7.92
N PHE A 190 1.07 -28.45 6.73
CA PHE A 190 1.47 -27.78 5.50
C PHE A 190 0.28 -27.47 4.60
N VAL A 191 0.37 -26.35 3.87
CA VAL A 191 -0.65 -25.98 2.88
C VAL A 191 -0.27 -26.56 1.52
N ALA A 192 -1.18 -27.30 0.91
CA ALA A 192 -0.96 -27.97 -0.36
C ALA A 192 -0.60 -26.99 -1.48
N LYS A 193 0.37 -27.37 -2.31
CA LYS A 193 0.79 -26.63 -3.50
C LYS A 193 -0.14 -26.94 -4.67
N LYS A 194 -0.34 -25.97 -5.56
CA LYS A 194 -0.92 -26.22 -6.87
C LYS A 194 0.11 -26.92 -7.76
N HIS A 195 -0.33 -27.85 -8.59
CA HIS A 195 0.53 -28.48 -9.59
C HIS A 195 0.82 -27.47 -10.72
N SER A 196 2.07 -27.41 -11.19
CA SER A 196 2.37 -26.75 -12.47
C SER A 196 1.98 -27.68 -13.61
N ASN A 197 1.31 -27.15 -14.64
CA ASN A 197 1.20 -27.85 -15.91
C ASN A 197 2.50 -27.58 -16.67
N THR A 198 3.44 -28.52 -16.62
CA THR A 198 4.75 -28.40 -17.27
C THR A 198 4.64 -28.17 -18.79
N ASP A 199 3.59 -28.67 -19.43
CA ASP A 199 3.37 -28.48 -20.88
C ASP A 199 2.85 -27.07 -21.22
N ALA A 200 2.23 -26.38 -20.24
CA ALA A 200 1.76 -25.01 -20.41
C ALA A 200 2.85 -23.99 -20.02
N GLU A 201 3.83 -24.35 -19.18
CA GLU A 201 4.90 -23.44 -18.75
C GLU A 201 5.83 -23.05 -19.91
N GLU A 202 6.17 -23.97 -20.82
CA GLU A 202 7.05 -23.66 -21.98
C GLU A 202 6.32 -22.87 -23.07
N GLU A 203 5.06 -23.21 -23.37
CA GLU A 203 4.24 -22.46 -24.33
C GLU A 203 3.80 -21.08 -23.78
N GLU A 204 3.48 -20.97 -22.49
CA GLU A 204 3.14 -19.69 -21.86
C GLU A 204 4.34 -18.83 -21.51
N GLU A 205 5.53 -19.35 -21.17
CA GLU A 205 6.73 -18.50 -21.00
C GLU A 205 7.15 -17.89 -22.34
N GLU A 206 7.06 -18.61 -23.46
CA GLU A 206 7.26 -18.05 -24.80
C GLU A 206 6.13 -17.09 -25.20
N GLU A 207 4.84 -17.41 -24.95
CA GLU A 207 3.73 -16.49 -25.21
C GLU A 207 3.75 -15.25 -24.29
N THR A 208 4.13 -15.36 -23.01
CA THR A 208 4.22 -14.21 -22.09
C THR A 208 5.44 -13.38 -22.38
N THR A 209 6.59 -13.94 -22.75
CA THR A 209 7.73 -13.12 -23.21
C THR A 209 7.45 -12.43 -24.54
N GLN A 210 6.71 -13.05 -25.47
CA GLN A 210 6.25 -12.41 -26.71
C GLN A 210 5.11 -11.39 -26.48
N ARG A 211 4.13 -11.66 -25.60
CA ARG A 211 3.06 -10.71 -25.24
C ARG A 211 3.54 -9.57 -24.37
N THR A 212 4.56 -9.74 -23.52
CA THR A 212 5.14 -8.61 -22.74
C THR A 212 5.77 -7.56 -23.66
N LEU A 213 6.13 -7.92 -24.90
CA LEU A 213 6.56 -7.00 -25.95
C LEU A 213 5.37 -6.36 -26.72
N ALA A 214 4.14 -6.81 -26.50
CA ALA A 214 2.94 -6.40 -27.24
C ALA A 214 1.66 -6.28 -26.36
N ILE A 215 1.70 -5.63 -25.19
CA ILE A 215 0.47 -5.18 -24.49
C ILE A 215 0.34 -3.66 -24.52
N PRO A 216 -0.27 -3.07 -25.56
CA PRO A 216 -0.78 -1.71 -25.49
C PRO A 216 -2.25 -1.74 -25.03
N LEU A 217 -2.48 -2.09 -23.76
CA LEU A 217 -3.73 -1.75 -23.06
C LEU A 217 -3.37 -1.30 -21.65
N LYS A 218 -2.90 -0.07 -21.56
CA LYS A 218 -2.87 0.65 -20.29
C LYS A 218 -4.25 1.29 -20.13
N ALA A 219 -4.81 1.23 -18.93
CA ALA A 219 -6.03 1.97 -18.58
C ALA A 219 -5.93 3.50 -18.81
N CYS A 220 -4.74 4.00 -19.14
CA CYS A 220 -4.36 5.40 -19.20
C CYS A 220 -4.30 5.99 -20.62
N ASP A 221 -5.01 5.41 -21.58
CA ASP A 221 -5.32 6.12 -22.81
C ASP A 221 -6.69 6.77 -22.61
N ASP A 222 -6.88 8.05 -22.93
CA ASP A 222 -8.21 8.71 -22.86
C ASP A 222 -9.22 7.99 -23.78
N THR A 223 -8.73 7.17 -24.70
CA THR A 223 -9.51 6.28 -25.55
C THR A 223 -9.78 4.89 -24.95
N PHE A 224 -9.25 4.59 -23.76
CA PHE A 224 -9.42 3.30 -23.09
C PHE A 224 -10.88 3.09 -22.72
N LYS A 225 -11.52 2.15 -23.41
CA LYS A 225 -12.87 1.69 -23.10
C LYS A 225 -12.76 0.38 -22.34
N PRO A 226 -13.08 0.33 -21.04
CA PRO A 226 -13.00 -0.90 -20.27
C PRO A 226 -14.00 -1.92 -20.83
N ASP A 227 -13.50 -3.03 -21.36
CA ASP A 227 -14.34 -4.16 -21.71
C ASP A 227 -14.66 -4.99 -20.46
N MET A 228 -15.95 -5.03 -20.12
CA MET A 228 -16.47 -5.71 -18.94
C MET A 228 -16.47 -7.24 -19.07
N GLN A 229 -16.29 -7.79 -20.27
CA GLN A 229 -16.43 -9.23 -20.53
C GLN A 229 -15.10 -9.95 -20.79
N VAL A 230 -13.97 -9.23 -20.85
CA VAL A 230 -12.67 -9.86 -21.09
C VAL A 230 -12.30 -10.80 -19.94
N THR A 231 -12.21 -12.09 -20.25
CA THR A 231 -11.64 -13.09 -19.36
C THR A 231 -10.14 -12.86 -19.26
N LYS A 232 -9.65 -12.67 -18.04
CA LYS A 232 -8.22 -12.53 -17.73
C LYS A 232 -7.79 -13.76 -16.95
N PRO A 233 -6.99 -14.68 -17.52
CA PRO A 233 -6.56 -15.88 -16.83
C PRO A 233 -5.62 -15.51 -15.68
N ASP A 234 -5.74 -16.24 -14.57
CA ASP A 234 -4.82 -16.10 -13.45
C ASP A 234 -3.45 -16.70 -13.83
N PRO A 235 -2.32 -16.12 -13.37
CA PRO A 235 -0.99 -16.62 -13.72
C PRO A 235 -0.76 -18.05 -13.22
N PRO A 236 0.04 -18.86 -13.94
CA PRO A 236 0.30 -20.24 -13.56
C PRO A 236 1.09 -20.35 -12.25
N ALA A 237 0.93 -21.48 -11.58
CA ALA A 237 1.63 -21.77 -10.34
C ALA A 237 3.08 -22.19 -10.61
N ALA A 238 4.05 -21.44 -10.11
CA ALA A 238 5.46 -21.82 -10.22
C ALA A 238 5.79 -23.14 -9.49
N SER A 239 6.41 -24.08 -10.20
CA SER A 239 6.84 -25.39 -9.68
C SER A 239 7.87 -25.32 -8.52
N THR A 240 8.66 -24.25 -8.49
CA THR A 240 9.79 -24.07 -7.56
C THR A 240 9.39 -23.64 -6.15
N VAL A 241 8.11 -23.36 -5.88
CA VAL A 241 7.69 -22.93 -4.54
C VAL A 241 7.81 -24.06 -3.51
N PRO A 242 8.37 -23.78 -2.31
CA PRO A 242 8.51 -24.79 -1.26
C PRO A 242 7.15 -25.15 -0.66
N LEU A 243 7.04 -26.34 -0.07
CA LEU A 243 5.92 -26.68 0.79
C LEU A 243 6.10 -25.97 2.13
N LEU A 244 5.07 -25.26 2.62
CA LEU A 244 5.17 -24.36 3.78
C LEU A 244 3.99 -24.50 4.73
N SER A 245 4.23 -24.23 6.02
CA SER A 245 3.18 -24.16 7.05
C SER A 245 2.39 -22.85 6.95
N ALA A 246 1.27 -22.77 7.68
CA ALA A 246 0.47 -21.56 7.77
C ALA A 246 1.27 -20.39 8.35
N THR A 247 2.09 -20.62 9.38
CA THR A 247 2.98 -19.60 9.97
C THR A 247 3.95 -19.02 8.94
N ASP A 248 4.58 -19.86 8.14
CA ASP A 248 5.53 -19.40 7.12
C ASP A 248 4.82 -18.67 5.97
N LEU A 249 3.63 -19.15 5.58
CA LEU A 249 2.84 -18.51 4.52
C LEU A 249 2.29 -17.16 4.94
N LEU A 250 1.83 -16.99 6.18
CA LEU A 250 1.41 -15.67 6.69
C LEU A 250 2.53 -14.64 6.60
N ARG A 251 3.80 -15.03 6.84
CA ARG A 251 4.97 -14.14 6.66
C ARG A 251 5.27 -13.85 5.19
N ARG A 252 4.76 -14.65 4.26
CA ARG A 252 4.87 -14.47 2.80
C ARG A 252 3.65 -13.79 2.17
N LEU A 253 2.64 -13.44 2.95
CA LEU A 253 1.55 -12.59 2.50
C LEU A 253 2.13 -11.22 2.13
N ARG A 254 1.73 -10.68 0.98
CA ARG A 254 2.22 -9.42 0.40
C ARG A 254 1.10 -8.50 -0.02
N TRP A 255 0.04 -9.05 -0.59
CA TRP A 255 -1.14 -8.29 -0.92
C TRP A 255 -2.40 -9.14 -0.80
N ILE A 256 -3.53 -8.45 -0.58
CA ILE A 256 -4.89 -8.95 -0.75
C ILE A 256 -5.67 -7.93 -1.58
N THR A 257 -6.50 -8.39 -2.51
CA THR A 257 -7.47 -7.52 -3.19
C THR A 257 -8.87 -7.71 -2.62
N LEU A 258 -9.56 -6.60 -2.41
CA LEU A 258 -10.93 -6.51 -1.89
C LEU A 258 -11.84 -5.92 -2.98
N GLY A 259 -13.08 -6.38 -3.08
CA GLY A 259 -14.03 -5.86 -4.05
C GLY A 259 -13.69 -6.27 -5.48
N TYR A 260 -13.57 -5.31 -6.41
CA TYR A 260 -13.00 -5.58 -7.73
C TYR A 260 -11.53 -5.99 -7.60
N HIS A 261 -11.21 -7.21 -8.03
CA HIS A 261 -9.84 -7.70 -7.97
C HIS A 261 -8.98 -7.07 -9.05
N TYR A 262 -7.80 -6.60 -8.64
CA TYR A 262 -6.82 -6.02 -9.54
C TYR A 262 -6.04 -7.11 -10.27
N HIS A 263 -5.98 -7.03 -11.60
CA HIS A 263 -5.22 -7.95 -12.44
C HIS A 263 -3.85 -7.34 -12.75
N TRP A 264 -2.81 -7.81 -12.04
CA TRP A 264 -1.46 -7.26 -12.13
C TRP A 264 -0.85 -7.23 -13.54
N PRO A 265 -0.97 -8.30 -14.37
CA PRO A 265 -0.39 -8.29 -15.72
C PRO A 265 -0.99 -7.21 -16.62
N THR A 266 -2.31 -7.01 -16.58
CA THR A 266 -3.01 -6.04 -17.44
C THR A 266 -3.23 -4.69 -16.76
N ARG A 267 -2.80 -4.53 -15.51
CA ARG A 267 -2.94 -3.31 -14.70
C ARG A 267 -4.35 -2.72 -14.70
N THR A 268 -5.35 -3.59 -14.60
CA THR A 268 -6.78 -3.26 -14.71
C THR A 268 -7.60 -4.19 -13.82
N TYR A 269 -8.81 -3.79 -13.45
CA TYR A 269 -9.68 -4.61 -12.62
C TYR A 269 -10.38 -5.74 -13.39
N HIS A 270 -10.74 -6.82 -12.70
CA HIS A 270 -11.69 -7.83 -13.17
C HIS A 270 -13.12 -7.31 -13.00
N LEU A 271 -13.67 -6.65 -14.01
CA LEU A 271 -15.02 -6.04 -13.90
C LEU A 271 -16.17 -7.06 -13.94
N ASN A 272 -15.88 -8.29 -14.38
CA ASN A 272 -16.81 -9.42 -14.38
C ASN A 272 -16.90 -10.13 -13.01
N ARG A 273 -15.94 -9.92 -12.11
CA ARG A 273 -15.92 -10.50 -10.76
C ARG A 273 -16.25 -9.39 -9.76
N ARG A 274 -17.50 -9.38 -9.28
CA ARG A 274 -17.99 -8.38 -8.32
C ARG A 274 -18.15 -9.01 -6.95
N PHE A 275 -17.25 -8.67 -6.04
CA PHE A 275 -17.39 -8.98 -4.62
C PHE A 275 -17.61 -7.67 -3.85
N PRO A 276 -18.33 -7.70 -2.71
CA PRO A 276 -18.43 -6.52 -1.87
C PRO A 276 -17.08 -6.24 -1.18
N VAL A 277 -16.73 -4.96 -1.05
CA VAL A 277 -15.66 -4.54 -0.14
C VAL A 277 -16.15 -4.76 1.30
N PRO A 278 -15.34 -5.35 2.21
CA PRO A 278 -15.75 -5.62 3.59
C PRO A 278 -16.35 -4.41 4.30
N ASP A 279 -17.42 -4.62 5.08
CA ASP A 279 -18.20 -3.55 5.72
C ASP A 279 -17.35 -2.60 6.57
N VAL A 280 -16.37 -3.14 7.30
CA VAL A 280 -15.44 -2.36 8.11
C VAL A 280 -14.64 -1.38 7.24
N VAL A 281 -14.09 -1.86 6.12
CA VAL A 281 -13.33 -1.02 5.16
C VAL A 281 -14.26 0.00 4.50
N THR A 282 -15.45 -0.43 4.10
CA THR A 282 -16.46 0.44 3.48
C THR A 282 -16.88 1.58 4.42
N SER A 283 -17.15 1.25 5.68
CA SER A 283 -17.50 2.23 6.71
C SER A 283 -16.36 3.21 6.96
N LEU A 284 -15.13 2.72 7.19
CA LEU A 284 -13.96 3.57 7.42
C LEU A 284 -13.71 4.53 6.25
N ALA A 285 -13.71 4.03 5.01
CA ALA A 285 -13.45 4.84 3.83
C ALA A 285 -14.53 5.91 3.61
N LYS A 286 -15.82 5.54 3.74
CA LYS A 286 -16.93 6.50 3.64
C LYS A 286 -16.86 7.56 4.74
N SER A 287 -16.53 7.19 5.98
CA SER A 287 -16.36 8.16 7.07
C SER A 287 -15.22 9.13 6.81
N VAL A 288 -14.08 8.67 6.30
CA VAL A 288 -12.97 9.56 5.92
C VAL A 288 -13.41 10.54 4.84
N VAL A 289 -14.02 10.05 3.75
CA VAL A 289 -14.47 10.92 2.65
C VAL A 289 -15.53 11.94 3.10
N CYS A 290 -16.45 11.53 3.97
CA CYS A 290 -17.43 12.41 4.61
C CYS A 290 -16.77 13.52 5.44
N ALA A 291 -15.76 13.17 6.26
CA ALA A 291 -15.08 14.13 7.13
C ALA A 291 -14.16 15.11 6.38
N ILE A 292 -13.72 14.77 5.16
CA ILE A 292 -12.87 15.65 4.33
C ILE A 292 -13.67 16.44 3.28
N GLU A 293 -14.99 16.24 3.17
CA GLU A 293 -15.83 17.06 2.28
C GLU A 293 -15.74 18.53 2.71
N GLN A 294 -15.51 19.43 1.76
CA GLN A 294 -15.27 20.86 2.00
C GLN A 294 -14.00 21.22 2.81
N VAL A 295 -13.10 20.27 3.07
CA VAL A 295 -11.81 20.54 3.72
C VAL A 295 -10.80 21.05 2.70
N GLY A 296 -9.98 22.04 3.09
CA GLY A 296 -8.99 22.63 2.20
C GLY A 296 -8.23 23.79 2.84
N HIS A 297 -7.45 24.48 2.02
CA HIS A 297 -6.76 25.72 2.37
C HIS A 297 -7.39 26.89 1.60
N ASP A 298 -7.93 27.86 2.35
CA ASP A 298 -8.62 29.02 1.80
C ASP A 298 -7.82 29.74 0.71
N GLY A 299 -8.48 30.02 -0.42
CA GLY A 299 -7.87 30.68 -1.57
C GLY A 299 -6.93 29.81 -2.41
N VAL A 300 -6.66 28.57 -2.02
CA VAL A 300 -5.73 27.66 -2.69
C VAL A 300 -6.45 26.43 -3.28
N TRP A 301 -7.00 25.59 -2.41
CA TRP A 301 -7.67 24.36 -2.82
C TRP A 301 -8.68 23.93 -1.77
N LYS A 302 -9.81 23.40 -2.24
CA LYS A 302 -10.86 22.86 -1.38
C LYS A 302 -11.39 21.59 -1.99
N ASN A 303 -11.55 20.55 -1.18
CA ASN A 303 -12.19 19.32 -1.61
C ASN A 303 -13.69 19.56 -1.81
N THR A 304 -14.14 19.53 -3.06
CA THR A 304 -15.54 19.70 -3.44
C THR A 304 -16.22 18.38 -3.81
N TYR A 305 -15.51 17.24 -3.70
CA TYR A 305 -16.09 15.93 -3.96
C TYR A 305 -17.19 15.62 -2.94
N SER A 306 -18.39 15.27 -3.41
CA SER A 306 -19.51 14.98 -2.54
C SER A 306 -19.38 13.59 -1.92
N ALA A 307 -19.40 13.50 -0.60
CA ALA A 307 -19.28 12.20 0.09
C ALA A 307 -20.45 11.25 -0.22
N ALA A 308 -21.62 11.79 -0.58
CA ALA A 308 -22.78 11.01 -0.99
C ALA A 308 -22.54 10.19 -2.28
N GLN A 309 -21.62 10.63 -3.13
CA GLN A 309 -21.23 9.94 -4.37
C GLN A 309 -20.11 8.92 -4.16
N TYR A 310 -19.50 8.87 -2.97
CA TYR A 310 -18.38 7.98 -2.72
C TYR A 310 -18.83 6.54 -2.47
N GLN A 311 -18.28 5.62 -3.26
CA GLN A 311 -18.42 4.20 -3.04
C GLN A 311 -17.05 3.52 -3.14
N PRO A 312 -16.56 2.88 -2.07
CA PRO A 312 -15.40 2.00 -2.17
C PRO A 312 -15.83 0.73 -2.90
N GLU A 313 -15.22 0.48 -4.06
CA GLU A 313 -15.52 -0.67 -4.90
C GLU A 313 -14.32 -1.61 -5.08
N ALA A 314 -13.11 -1.11 -4.83
CA ALA A 314 -11.87 -1.86 -4.90
C ALA A 314 -10.96 -1.46 -3.74
N GLY A 315 -10.14 -2.40 -3.27
CA GLY A 315 -9.14 -2.13 -2.24
C GLY A 315 -7.97 -3.09 -2.34
N VAL A 316 -6.81 -2.65 -1.86
CA VAL A 316 -5.60 -3.48 -1.75
C VAL A 316 -5.04 -3.36 -0.34
N VAL A 317 -4.93 -4.49 0.36
CA VAL A 317 -4.20 -4.56 1.63
C VAL A 317 -2.79 -4.99 1.34
N ASN A 318 -1.80 -4.16 1.65
CA ASN A 318 -0.39 -4.47 1.43
C ASN A 318 0.31 -4.83 2.74
N TYR A 319 1.11 -5.90 2.72
CA TYR A 319 1.88 -6.39 3.86
C TYR A 319 3.37 -6.20 3.58
N TYR A 320 4.03 -5.42 4.43
CA TYR A 320 5.45 -5.10 4.28
C TYR A 320 6.26 -5.70 5.42
N GLN A 321 7.31 -6.45 5.05
CA GLN A 321 8.40 -6.83 5.95
C GLN A 321 9.47 -5.73 5.97
N TYR A 322 10.39 -5.78 6.93
CA TYR A 322 11.43 -4.75 7.10
C TYR A 322 12.32 -4.47 5.87
N LYS A 323 12.42 -5.41 4.93
CA LYS A 323 13.22 -5.26 3.70
C LYS A 323 12.38 -4.93 2.47
N ASP A 324 11.06 -4.93 2.60
CA ASP A 324 10.16 -4.69 1.49
C ASP A 324 10.11 -3.21 1.15
N THR A 325 9.96 -2.88 -0.13
CA THR A 325 9.86 -1.50 -0.60
C THR A 325 8.80 -1.42 -1.68
N LEU A 326 7.91 -0.44 -1.59
CA LEU A 326 7.04 -0.05 -2.70
C LEU A 326 7.76 1.02 -3.52
N MET A 327 7.98 0.75 -4.80
CA MET A 327 8.66 1.70 -5.68
C MET A 327 7.72 2.82 -6.13
N GLY A 328 8.27 3.95 -6.54
CA GLY A 328 7.49 5.04 -7.12
C GLY A 328 6.63 4.58 -8.30
N HIS A 329 5.33 4.78 -8.18
CA HIS A 329 4.31 4.52 -9.20
C HIS A 329 3.20 5.56 -9.07
N VAL A 330 2.28 5.56 -10.03
CA VAL A 330 1.07 6.39 -10.03
C VAL A 330 -0.11 5.46 -10.21
N ASP A 331 -1.12 5.60 -9.36
CA ASP A 331 -2.39 4.90 -9.50
C ASP A 331 -3.21 5.55 -10.62
N ARG A 332 -3.51 4.76 -11.64
CA ARG A 332 -4.19 5.20 -12.88
C ARG A 332 -5.16 4.14 -13.41
N SER A 333 -5.58 3.23 -12.54
CA SER A 333 -6.37 2.06 -12.94
C SER A 333 -7.87 2.29 -12.73
N GLU A 334 -8.18 3.31 -11.94
CA GLU A 334 -9.51 3.75 -11.57
C GLU A 334 -10.16 4.47 -12.76
N LEU A 335 -11.43 4.18 -13.01
CA LEU A 335 -12.20 4.86 -14.06
C LEU A 335 -12.59 6.29 -13.65
N ASN A 336 -12.81 6.49 -12.35
CA ASN A 336 -13.12 7.80 -11.76
C ASN A 336 -11.88 8.34 -11.05
N MET A 337 -11.22 9.33 -11.66
CA MET A 337 -10.03 10.00 -11.13
C MET A 337 -10.37 11.18 -10.20
N GLU A 338 -11.65 11.53 -10.03
CA GLU A 338 -12.10 12.59 -9.12
C GLU A 338 -12.36 12.06 -7.70
N ALA A 339 -12.73 10.78 -7.58
CA ALA A 339 -13.02 10.16 -6.29
C ALA A 339 -11.75 10.05 -5.40
N PRO A 340 -11.84 10.35 -4.09
CA PRO A 340 -10.70 10.24 -3.21
C PRO A 340 -10.20 8.80 -3.04
N LEU A 341 -8.87 8.62 -3.06
CA LEU A 341 -8.22 7.39 -2.62
C LEU A 341 -7.92 7.46 -1.12
N VAL A 342 -8.46 6.51 -0.35
CA VAL A 342 -8.24 6.42 1.10
C VAL A 342 -7.14 5.41 1.42
N SER A 343 -6.06 5.87 2.06
CA SER A 343 -4.96 5.02 2.52
C SER A 343 -4.86 5.05 4.04
N ILE A 344 -4.96 3.88 4.67
CA ILE A 344 -4.78 3.69 6.12
C ILE A 344 -3.45 2.98 6.33
N ARG A 345 -2.62 3.48 7.26
CA ARG A 345 -1.26 3.00 7.52
C ARG A 345 -1.04 2.69 8.98
#